data_AF-W1I4Z9-F1
#
_entry.id   AF-W1I4Z9-F1
#
_cell.length_a   1.000
_cell.length_b   1.000
_cell.length_c   1.000
_cell.angle_alpha   90.00
_cell.angle_beta   90.00
_cell.angle_gamma   90.00
#
_symmetry.space_group_name_H-M   'P 1'
#
loop_
_entity.id
_entity.type
_entity.pdbx_description
1 polymer ?
#
loop_
_entity_poly.entity_id
_entity_poly.type
_entity_poly.pdbx_seq_one_letter_code
_entity_poly.pdbx_strand_id
1 'polypeptide(L)'
;MTTVQEIILTYVKTQWDMAGIQVGLKGYDVVVITDSTGDTLELTTNLYGDIIDVSSRKILAASNLPHDIRKLNQEDVPTSWLTYPYPGI
;
A
#
# COMPACT_ATOMS: atom_id res chain seq x y z
N MET A 1 -9.92 -3.06 11.42
CA MET A 1 -9.00 -2.97 10.28
C MET A 1 -9.66 -3.71 9.13
N THR A 2 -9.66 -3.14 7.93
CA THR A 2 -10.26 -3.75 6.74
C THR A 2 -9.23 -4.60 5.98
N THR A 3 -9.70 -5.46 5.07
CA THR A 3 -8.83 -6.23 4.17
C THR A 3 -7.90 -5.33 3.36
N VAL A 4 -8.37 -4.17 2.91
CA VAL A 4 -7.54 -3.18 2.19
C VAL A 4 -6.41 -2.67 3.09
N GLN A 5 -6.73 -2.30 4.34
CA GLN A 5 -5.72 -1.84 5.29
C GLN A 5 -4.72 -2.93 5.67
N GLU A 6 -5.15 -4.19 5.74
CA GLU A 6 -4.27 -5.36 5.97
C GLU A 6 -3.30 -5.60 4.82
N ILE A 7 -3.79 -5.46 3.58
CA ILE A 7 -2.97 -5.56 2.36
C ILE A 7 -1.87 -4.49 2.40
N ILE A 8 -2.24 -3.23 2.64
CA ILE A 8 -1.28 -2.13 2.68
C ILE A 8 -0.28 -2.33 3.82
N LEU A 9 -0.75 -2.74 5.01
CA LEU A 9 0.13 -2.99 6.15
C LEU A 9 1.12 -4.12 5.88
N THR A 10 0.70 -5.16 5.15
CA THR A 10 1.57 -6.25 4.72
C THR A 10 2.69 -5.72 3.83
N TYR A 11 2.34 -4.91 2.83
CA TYR A 11 3.33 -4.22 2.00
C TYR A 11 4.28 -3.37 2.86
N VAL A 12 3.76 -2.52 3.75
CA VAL A 12 4.57 -1.63 4.59
C VAL A 12 5.61 -2.38 5.40
N LYS A 13 5.22 -3.50 6.03
CA LYS A 13 6.14 -4.36 6.79
C LYS A 13 7.25 -4.98 5.97
N THR A 14 7.10 -5.09 4.65
CA THR A 14 8.15 -5.60 3.75
C THR A 14 9.12 -4.51 3.28
N GLN A 15 8.70 -3.24 3.32
CA GLN A 15 9.47 -2.13 2.73
C GLN A 15 10.13 -1.25 3.79
N TRP A 16 9.58 -1.16 5.00
CA TRP A 16 10.08 -0.27 6.05
C TRP A 16 10.40 -1.00 7.35
N ASP A 17 11.39 -0.48 8.08
CA ASP A 17 11.60 -0.83 9.48
C ASP A 17 10.50 -0.20 10.33
N MET A 18 9.65 -1.05 10.91
CA MET A 18 8.52 -0.63 11.73
C MET A 18 8.92 0.09 13.02
N ALA A 19 10.17 0.01 13.46
CA ALA A 19 10.66 0.78 14.60
C ALA A 19 10.87 2.27 14.27
N GLY A 20 11.10 2.60 12.98
CA GLY A 20 11.38 3.94 12.50
C GLY A 20 10.15 4.73 12.03
N ILE A 21 8.96 4.11 12.05
CA ILE A 21 7.72 4.71 11.56
C ILE A 21 6.57 4.47 12.53
N GLN A 22 5.57 5.35 12.49
CA GLN A 22 4.27 5.15 13.10
C GLN A 22 3.25 4.83 12.00
N VAL A 23 2.33 3.90 12.29
CA VAL A 23 1.27 3.54 11.34
C VAL A 23 -0.08 3.86 11.93
N GLY A 24 -0.82 4.72 11.25
CA GLY A 24 -2.21 5.08 11.54
C GLY A 24 -3.16 4.50 10.50
N LEU A 25 -4.42 4.33 10.90
CA LEU A 25 -5.50 3.93 10.00
C LEU A 25 -6.44 5.12 9.81
N LYS A 26 -6.80 5.42 8.56
CA LYS A 26 -7.72 6.53 8.22
C LYS A 26 -8.85 5.97 7.37
N GLY A 27 -10.09 6.15 7.83
CA GLY A 27 -11.26 5.60 7.14
C GLY A 27 -11.21 4.08 7.01
N TYR A 28 -11.63 3.57 5.86
CA TYR A 28 -11.76 2.13 5.59
C TYR A 28 -10.71 1.58 4.62
N ASP A 29 -9.95 2.42 3.95
CA ASP A 29 -9.12 2.07 2.79
C ASP A 29 -7.77 2.80 2.75
N VAL A 30 -7.46 3.59 3.79
CA VAL A 30 -6.20 4.34 3.88
C VAL A 30 -5.39 3.92 5.10
N VAL A 31 -4.09 3.75 4.88
CA VAL A 31 -3.05 3.61 5.90
C VAL A 31 -2.15 4.83 5.83
N VAL A 32 -1.90 5.45 6.98
CA VAL A 32 -1.03 6.62 7.11
C VAL A 32 0.27 6.17 7.75
N ILE A 33 1.40 6.46 7.11
CA ILE A 33 2.74 6.24 7.64
C ILE A 33 3.29 7.60 8.05
N THR A 34 3.76 7.72 9.28
CA THR A 34 4.48 8.90 9.76
C THR A 34 5.90 8.50 10.10
N ASP A 35 6.88 9.21 9.55
CA ASP A 35 8.29 8.94 9.88
C ASP A 35 8.71 9.63 11.19
N SER A 36 9.99 9.52 11.54
CA SER A 36 10.56 10.17 12.73
C SER A 36 10.68 11.70 12.63
N THR A 37 10.61 12.27 11.43
CA THR A 37 10.67 13.72 11.19
C THR A 37 9.29 14.38 11.26
N GLY A 38 8.23 13.57 11.21
CA GLY A 38 6.83 13.99 11.21
C GLY A 38 6.21 14.02 9.81
N ASP A 39 6.96 13.66 8.77
CA ASP A 39 6.48 13.57 7.41
C ASP A 39 5.51 12.40 7.27
N THR A 40 4.45 12.60 6.47
CA THR A 40 3.35 11.65 6.34
C THR A 40 3.19 11.16 4.90
N LEU A 41 2.98 9.86 4.76
CA LEU A 41 2.63 9.20 3.50
C LEU A 41 1.31 8.46 3.69
N GLU A 42 0.30 8.82 2.90
CA GLU A 42 -0.99 8.15 2.89
C GLU A 42 -1.06 7.15 1.74
N LEU A 43 -1.32 5.89 2.06
CA LEU A 43 -1.39 4.78 1.11
C LEU A 43 -2.80 4.22 1.01
N THR A 44 -3.19 3.84 -0.20
CA THR A 44 -4.43 3.11 -0.51
C THR A 44 -4.18 2.02 -1.56
N THR A 45 -5.20 1.25 -1.94
CA THR A 45 -5.11 0.25 -3.00
C THR A 45 -6.17 0.41 -4.08
N ASN A 46 -5.89 -0.09 -5.28
CA ASN A 46 -6.90 -0.32 -6.29
C ASN A 46 -7.44 -1.77 -6.24
N LEU A 47 -8.30 -2.11 -7.20
CA LEU A 47 -8.90 -3.45 -7.32
C LEU A 47 -7.86 -4.55 -7.61
N TYR A 48 -6.70 -4.18 -8.14
CA TYR A 48 -5.60 -5.10 -8.43
C TYR A 48 -4.65 -5.24 -7.24
N GLY A 49 -4.93 -4.61 -6.10
CA GLY A 49 -4.04 -4.65 -4.93
C GLY A 49 -2.76 -3.84 -5.09
N ASP A 50 -2.66 -2.97 -6.10
CA ASP A 50 -1.52 -2.06 -6.25
C ASP A 50 -1.50 -1.05 -5.12
N ILE A 51 -0.32 -0.64 -4.67
CA ILE A 51 -0.15 0.37 -3.62
C ILE A 51 -0.07 1.74 -4.26
N ILE A 52 -0.94 2.65 -3.82
CA ILE A 52 -1.10 3.99 -4.40
C ILE A 52 -0.87 5.03 -3.31
N ASP A 53 -0.04 6.03 -3.60
CA ASP A 53 0.01 7.25 -2.80
C ASP A 53 -1.27 8.07 -3.03
N VAL A 54 -2.00 8.32 -1.96
CA VAL A 54 -3.28 9.05 -2.00
C VAL A 54 -3.09 10.47 -2.55
N SER A 55 -1.97 11.12 -2.22
CA SER A 55 -1.72 12.52 -2.56
C SER A 55 -1.41 12.71 -4.05
N SER A 56 -0.45 11.95 -4.59
CA SER A 56 -0.05 12.04 -5.99
C SER A 56 -0.85 11.15 -6.94
N ARG A 57 -1.64 10.20 -6.39
CA ARG A 57 -2.33 9.14 -7.15
C ARG A 57 -1.40 8.24 -7.96
N LYS A 58 -0.11 8.25 -7.67
CA LYS A 58 0.88 7.38 -8.33
C LYS A 58 0.85 5.98 -7.72
N ILE A 59 0.95 4.98 -8.58
CA ILE A 59 1.20 3.60 -8.16
C ILE A 59 2.66 3.54 -7.70
N LEU A 60 2.88 3.23 -6.43
CA LEU A 60 4.20 3.05 -5.83
C LEU A 60 4.69 1.63 -5.99
N ALA A 61 3.77 0.67 -5.97
CA ALA A 61 4.11 -0.74 -6.15
C ALA A 61 2.97 -1.47 -6.85
N ALA A 62 3.31 -2.20 -7.91
CA ALA A 62 2.34 -3.04 -8.62
C ALA A 62 2.26 -4.41 -7.95
N SER A 63 1.06 -4.91 -7.69
CA SER A 63 0.88 -6.22 -7.10
C SER A 63 1.15 -7.33 -8.12
N ASN A 64 1.28 -8.57 -7.63
CA ASN A 64 1.36 -9.75 -8.48
C ASN A 64 0.02 -10.29 -9.00
N LEU A 65 -1.10 -9.62 -8.71
CA LEU A 65 -2.41 -9.96 -9.24
C LEU A 65 -2.52 -9.57 -10.73
N PRO A 66 -3.37 -10.26 -11.51
CA PRO A 66 -3.55 -9.92 -12.92
C PRO A 66 -4.28 -8.58 -13.09
N HIS A 67 -3.66 -7.65 -13.83
CA HIS A 67 -4.28 -6.39 -14.28
C HIS A 67 -5.29 -6.56 -15.44
N ASP A 68 -5.95 -7.72 -15.49
CA ASP A 68 -7.05 -8.04 -16.40
C ASP A 68 -8.23 -8.49 -15.57
N ILE A 69 -9.30 -7.68 -15.57
CA ILE A 69 -10.50 -7.91 -14.75
C ILE A 69 -11.14 -9.29 -15.02
N ARG A 70 -10.94 -9.86 -16.22
CA ARG A 70 -11.49 -11.18 -16.59
C ARG A 70 -10.73 -12.34 -15.94
N LYS A 71 -9.52 -12.08 -15.44
CA LYS A 71 -8.63 -13.05 -14.80
C LYS A 71 -8.55 -12.84 -13.29
N LEU A 72 -9.12 -11.76 -12.79
CA LEU A 72 -9.11 -11.43 -11.38
C LEU A 72 -10.18 -12.22 -10.65
N ASN A 73 -9.78 -12.98 -9.63
CA ASN A 73 -10.71 -13.56 -8.68
C ASN A 73 -10.88 -12.60 -7.50
N GLN A 74 -12.13 -12.41 -7.05
CA GLN A 74 -12.44 -11.51 -5.92
C GLN A 74 -11.84 -12.00 -4.60
N GLU A 75 -11.55 -13.30 -4.49
CA GLU A 75 -10.93 -13.91 -3.31
C GLU A 75 -9.40 -13.83 -3.33
N ASP A 76 -8.78 -13.43 -4.45
CA ASP A 76 -7.32 -13.34 -4.53
C ASP A 76 -6.81 -12.15 -3.71
N VAL A 77 -5.79 -12.42 -2.90
CA VAL A 77 -5.09 -11.41 -2.10
C VAL A 77 -3.67 -11.29 -2.63
N PRO A 78 -3.16 -10.07 -2.90
CA PRO A 78 -1.79 -9.89 -3.36
C PRO A 78 -0.79 -10.43 -2.32
N THR A 79 0.25 -11.11 -2.79
CA THR A 79 1.28 -11.72 -1.93
C THR A 79 2.66 -11.10 -2.12
N SER A 80 2.85 -10.32 -3.19
CA SER A 80 4.10 -9.61 -3.46
C SER A 80 3.84 -8.37 -4.32
N TRP A 81 4.77 -7.42 -4.27
CA TRP A 81 4.72 -6.19 -5.05
C TRP A 81 6.06 -5.91 -5.71
N LEU A 82 5.99 -5.42 -6.95
CA LEU A 82 7.11 -4.82 -7.64
C LEU A 82 7.13 -3.32 -7.34
N THR A 83 8.04 -2.90 -6.46
CA THR A 83 8.20 -1.50 -6.07
C THR A 83 8.83 -0.69 -7.20
N TYR A 84 8.19 0.42 -7.56
CA TYR A 84 8.78 1.41 -8.44
C TYR A 84 9.70 2.33 -7.63
N PRO A 85 10.83 2.79 -8.19
CA PRO A 85 11.72 3.71 -7.48
C PRO A 85 10.94 4.95 -7.01
N TYR A 86 10.83 5.09 -5.70
CA TYR A 86 10.22 6.25 -5.06
C TYR A 86 11.22 7.41 -5.09
N PRO A 87 10.82 8.65 -5.42
CA PRO A 87 11.71 9.81 -5.39
C PRO A 87 12.11 10.27 -3.97
N GLY A 88 11.95 9.43 -2.95
CA GLY A 88 12.29 9.74 -1.55
C GLY A 88 11.09 10.22 -0.74
N ILE A 89 11.04 9.78 0.53
CA ILE A 89 10.48 10.57 1.63
C ILE A 89 11.67 11.37 2.16
#